data_AF-A0A7V6SI23-F1
#
_entry.id   AF-A0A7V6SI23-F1
#
_cell.length_a   1.000
_cell.length_b   1.000
_cell.length_c   1.000
_cell.angle_alpha   90.00
_cell.angle_beta   90.00
_cell.angle_gamma   90.00
#
_symmetry.space_group_name_H-M   'P 1'
#
loop_
_entity.id
_entity.type
_entity.pdbx_description
1 polymer ?
#
loop_
_entity_poly.entity_id
_entity_poly.type
_entity_poly.pdbx_seq_one_letter_code
_entity_poly.pdbx_strand_id
1 'polypeptide(L)'
;MSLNIKNERVYDLAREAARITGKTMTGAVEEALVRLLQEHGEDPHELRRRNLFRSIEEAQRTIRESPEYRAGARMATDSMYDESGLPVW
;
A
#
# COMPACT_ATOMS: atom_id res chain seq x y z
N MET A 1 22.75 -16.81 1.41
CA MET A 1 23.16 -16.10 2.64
C MET A 1 22.86 -17.00 3.84
N SER A 2 23.70 -17.00 4.88
CA SER A 2 23.46 -17.79 6.10
C SER A 2 22.79 -16.92 7.16
N LEU A 3 21.66 -17.39 7.71
CA LEU A 3 21.00 -16.76 8.84
C LEU A 3 21.71 -17.20 10.13
N ASN A 4 22.31 -16.27 10.86
CA ASN A 4 22.96 -16.57 12.15
C ASN A 4 21.99 -16.32 13.30
N ILE A 5 21.50 -17.39 13.92
CA ILE A 5 20.60 -17.33 15.07
C ILE A 5 21.44 -17.51 16.34
N LYS A 6 21.69 -16.41 17.06
CA LYS A 6 22.46 -16.42 18.32
C LYS A 6 21.64 -16.77 19.56
N ASN A 7 20.32 -16.87 19.43
CA ASN A 7 19.43 -17.19 20.53
C ASN A 7 19.20 -18.72 20.57
N GLU A 8 19.58 -19.37 21.67
CA GLU A 8 19.48 -20.82 21.84
C GLU A 8 18.04 -21.34 21.67
N ARG A 9 17.06 -20.66 22.27
CA ARG A 9 15.65 -21.04 22.15
C ARG A 9 15.17 -20.99 20.70
N VAL A 10 15.58 -19.99 19.93
CA VAL A 10 15.18 -19.88 18.51
C VAL A 10 15.86 -20.96 17.68
N TYR A 11 17.11 -21.32 18.00
CA TYR A 11 17.82 -22.43 17.37
C TYR A 11 17.09 -23.76 17.60
N ASP A 12 16.70 -24.05 18.84
CA ASP A 12 15.98 -25.28 19.19
C ASP A 12 14.61 -25.37 18.48
N LEU A 13 13.87 -24.27 18.43
CA LEU A 13 12.61 -24.18 17.70
C LEU A 13 12.79 -24.44 16.20
N ALA A 14 13.80 -23.83 15.59
CA ALA A 14 14.10 -24.03 14.16
C ALA A 14 14.54 -25.49 13.88
N ARG A 15 15.31 -26.08 14.78
CA ARG A 15 15.75 -27.48 14.68
C ARG A 15 14.58 -28.44 14.78
N GLU A 16 13.69 -28.22 15.73
CA GLU A 16 12.52 -29.06 15.93
C GLU A 16 11.50 -28.91 14.78
N ALA A 17 11.28 -27.68 14.31
CA ALA A 17 10.44 -27.43 13.13
C ALA A 17 10.99 -28.14 11.89
N ALA A 18 12.31 -28.08 11.65
CA ALA A 18 12.96 -28.81 10.57
C ALA A 18 12.76 -30.32 10.68
N ARG A 19 12.94 -30.88 11.88
CA ARG A 19 12.76 -32.31 12.17
C ARG A 19 11.34 -32.78 11.87
N ILE A 20 10.32 -32.03 12.31
CA ILE A 20 8.90 -32.39 12.14
C ILE A 20 8.48 -32.25 10.67
N THR A 21 8.96 -31.21 9.98
CA THR A 21 8.55 -30.91 8.60
C THR A 21 9.37 -31.64 7.53
N GLY A 22 10.48 -32.29 7.91
CA GLY A 22 11.42 -32.91 6.96
C GLY A 22 12.21 -31.90 6.12
N LYS A 23 12.26 -30.63 6.54
CA LYS A 23 12.94 -29.54 5.81
C LYS A 23 14.31 -29.24 6.39
N THR A 24 15.10 -28.45 5.67
CA THR A 24 16.27 -27.80 6.26
C THR A 24 15.82 -26.79 7.34
N MET A 25 16.68 -26.47 8.31
CA MET A 25 16.39 -25.42 9.30
C MET A 25 16.02 -24.09 8.64
N THR A 26 16.75 -23.72 7.58
CA THR A 26 16.42 -22.51 6.80
C THR A 26 15.03 -22.59 6.18
N GLY A 27 14.68 -23.72 5.54
CA GLY A 27 13.36 -23.89 4.92
C GLY A 27 12.21 -23.92 5.92
N ALA A 28 12.43 -24.50 7.11
CA ALA A 28 11.43 -24.49 8.18
C ALA A 28 11.21 -23.07 8.74
N VAL A 29 12.28 -22.28 8.90
CA VAL A 29 12.21 -20.88 9.33
C VAL A 29 11.54 -20.02 8.27
N GLU A 30 11.89 -20.19 6.99
CA GLU A 30 11.28 -19.47 5.88
C GLU A 30 9.77 -19.69 5.83
N GLU A 31 9.31 -20.94 5.91
CA GLU A 31 7.89 -21.27 5.94
C GLU A 31 7.16 -20.63 7.14
N ALA A 32 7.78 -20.67 8.32
CA ALA A 32 7.20 -20.05 9.52
C ALA A 32 7.06 -18.53 9.36
N LEU A 33 8.06 -17.86 8.78
CA LEU A 33 8.03 -16.42 8.52
C LEU A 33 6.98 -16.05 7.47
N VAL A 34 6.84 -16.85 6.39
CA VAL A 34 5.80 -16.63 5.37
C VAL A 34 4.41 -16.71 5.99
N ARG A 35 4.15 -17.75 6.81
CA ARG A 35 2.86 -17.91 7.51
C ARG A 35 2.59 -16.75 8.45
N LEU A 36 3.59 -16.34 9.23
CA LEU A 36 3.49 -15.22 10.16
C LEU A 36 3.14 -13.91 9.42
N LEU A 37 3.80 -13.63 8.30
CA LEU A 37 3.52 -12.45 7.49
C LEU A 37 2.14 -12.51 6.83
N GLN A 38 1.69 -13.68 6.38
CA GLN A 38 0.34 -13.87 5.85
C GLN A 38 -0.73 -13.66 6.93
N GLU A 39 -0.49 -14.16 8.14
CA GLU A 39 -1.41 -14.05 9.28
C GLU A 39 -1.55 -12.59 9.76
N HIS A 40 -0.46 -11.83 9.75
CA HIS A 40 -0.48 -10.41 10.11
C HIS A 40 -0.94 -9.47 8.97
N GLY A 41 -1.15 -10.00 7.76
CA GLY A 41 -1.59 -9.22 6.60
C GLY A 41 -0.58 -8.17 6.14
N GLU A 42 -1.04 -7.23 5.30
CA GLU A 42 -0.23 -6.09 4.87
C GLU A 42 0.20 -5.24 6.08
N ASP A 43 1.44 -4.74 6.03
CA ASP A 43 1.99 -3.80 7.01
C ASP A 43 0.93 -2.75 7.42
N PRO A 44 0.62 -2.59 8.71
CA PRO A 44 -0.33 -1.58 9.19
C PRO A 44 -0.05 -0.16 8.64
N HIS A 45 1.20 0.15 8.30
CA HIS A 45 1.57 1.39 7.64
C HIS A 45 1.21 1.42 6.15
N GLU A 46 1.35 0.31 5.42
CA GLU A 46 0.84 0.15 4.05
C GLU A 46 -0.69 0.20 4.02
N LEU A 47 -1.36 -0.48 4.96
CA LEU A 47 -2.82 -0.45 5.06
C LEU A 47 -3.34 0.98 5.33
N ARG A 48 -2.70 1.70 6.27
CA ARG A 48 -3.04 3.11 6.54
C ARG A 48 -2.79 4.01 5.34
N ARG A 49 -1.65 3.86 4.66
CA ARG A 49 -1.35 4.61 3.43
C ARG A 49 -2.39 4.34 2.35
N ARG A 50 -2.72 3.07 2.09
CA ARG A 50 -3.74 2.69 1.10
C ARG A 50 -5.11 3.27 1.42
N ASN A 51 -5.52 3.24 2.68
CA ASN A 51 -6.80 3.83 3.10
C ASN A 51 -6.79 5.36 2.93
N LEU A 52 -5.69 6.03 3.28
CA LEU A 52 -5.56 7.47 3.06
C LEU A 52 -5.65 7.83 1.57
N PHE A 53 -4.92 7.13 0.70
CA PHE A 53 -5.00 7.34 -0.74
C PHE A 53 -6.42 7.12 -1.29
N ARG A 54 -7.10 6.06 -0.85
CA ARG A 54 -8.49 5.81 -1.21
C ARG A 54 -9.41 6.96 -0.81
N SER A 55 -9.30 7.46 0.42
CA SER A 55 -10.11 8.59 0.90
C SER A 55 -9.83 9.88 0.12
N ILE A 56 -8.57 10.13 -0.27
CA ILE A 56 -8.21 11.27 -1.13
C ILE A 56 -8.84 11.13 -2.52
N GLU A 57 -8.75 9.94 -3.13
CA GLU A 57 -9.34 9.68 -4.44
C GLU A 57 -10.86 9.83 -4.44
N GLU A 58 -11.54 9.34 -3.40
CA GLU A 58 -12.98 9.50 -3.19
C GLU A 58 -13.34 10.98 -3.05
N ALA A 59 -12.64 11.72 -2.19
CA ALA A 59 -12.90 13.16 -2.01
C ALA A 59 -12.70 13.95 -3.32
N GLN A 60 -11.62 13.67 -4.06
CA GLN A 60 -11.37 14.29 -5.36
C GLN A 60 -12.45 13.94 -6.38
N ARG A 61 -12.94 12.71 -6.38
CA ARG A 61 -14.04 12.29 -7.26
C ARG A 61 -15.31 13.08 -6.94
N THR A 62 -15.70 13.16 -5.67
CA THR A 62 -16.87 13.94 -5.23
C THR A 62 -16.75 15.40 -5.64
N ILE A 63 -15.58 16.01 -5.47
CA ILE A 63 -15.35 17.40 -5.87
C ILE A 63 -15.49 17.57 -7.39
N ARG A 64 -14.86 16.71 -8.19
CA ARG A 64 -14.95 16.77 -9.67
C ARG A 64 -16.37 16.56 -10.20
N GLU A 65 -17.15 15.73 -9.52
CA GLU A 65 -18.53 15.44 -9.88
C GLU A 65 -19.52 16.51 -9.39
N SER A 66 -19.09 17.41 -8.50
CA SER A 66 -19.94 18.48 -7.97
C SER A 66 -20.40 19.45 -9.07
N PRO A 67 -21.68 19.85 -9.09
CA PRO A 67 -22.19 20.82 -10.06
C PRO A 67 -21.43 22.15 -10.01
N GLU A 68 -21.04 22.62 -8.82
CA GLU A 68 -20.31 23.88 -8.66
C GLU A 68 -18.92 23.83 -9.28
N TYR A 69 -18.17 22.74 -9.07
CA TYR A 69 -16.86 22.55 -9.69
C TYR A 69 -16.97 22.43 -11.22
N ARG A 70 -17.96 21.69 -11.72
CA ARG A 70 -18.17 21.56 -13.17
C ARG A 70 -18.61 22.88 -13.82
N ALA A 71 -19.45 23.66 -13.15
CA ALA A 71 -19.87 24.97 -13.61
C ALA A 71 -18.69 25.96 -13.58
N GLY A 72 -17.95 26.02 -12.46
CA GLY A 72 -16.78 26.87 -12.32
C GLY A 72 -15.65 26.51 -13.29
N ALA A 73 -15.39 25.23 -13.55
CA ALA A 73 -14.41 24.80 -14.54
C ALA A 73 -14.81 25.21 -15.97
N ARG A 74 -16.09 25.10 -16.34
CA ARG A 74 -16.60 25.59 -17.64
C ARG A 74 -16.47 27.10 -17.75
N MET A 75 -16.92 27.85 -16.74
CA MET A 75 -16.85 29.31 -16.71
C MET A 75 -15.42 29.84 -16.72
N ALA A 76 -14.49 29.18 -16.02
CA ALA A 76 -13.07 29.54 -16.05
C ALA A 76 -12.47 29.32 -17.45
N THR A 77 -12.89 28.28 -18.17
CA THR A 77 -12.41 28.03 -19.53
C THR A 77 -12.96 29.09 -20.51
N ASP A 78 -14.24 29.43 -20.40
CA ASP A 78 -14.90 30.39 -21.30
C ASP A 78 -14.48 31.85 -21.03
N SER A 79 -14.13 32.19 -19.78
CA SER A 79 -13.68 33.54 -19.41
C SER A 79 -12.18 33.78 -19.62
N MET A 80 -11.41 32.73 -19.92
CA MET A 80 -9.96 32.82 -20.12
C MET A 80 -9.57 33.17 -21.54
N TYR A 81 -10.47 33.07 -22.51
CA TYR A 81 -10.20 33.36 -23.92
C TYR A 81 -11.15 34.44 -24.45
N ASP A 82 -10.64 35.39 -25.23
CA ASP A 82 -11.45 36.41 -25.91
C ASP A 82 -12.22 35.85 -27.11
N GLU A 83 -13.01 36.69 -27.77
CA GLU A 83 -13.82 36.32 -28.96
C GLU A 83 -12.99 35.81 -30.15
N SER A 84 -11.67 36.06 -30.14
CA SER A 84 -10.72 35.56 -31.14
C SER A 84 -9.99 34.27 -30.69
N GLY A 85 -10.31 33.76 -29.50
CA GLY A 85 -9.71 32.56 -28.91
C GLY A 85 -8.34 32.79 -28.28
N LEU A 86 -7.97 34.04 -27.95
CA LEU A 86 -6.69 34.36 -27.32
C LEU A 86 -6.82 34.50 -25.80
N PRO A 87 -5.83 34.06 -25.00
CA PRO A 87 -5.89 34.20 -23.56
C PRO A 87 -5.97 35.67 -23.11
N VAL A 88 -6.93 36.01 -22.25
CA VAL A 88 -7.01 37.33 -21.61
C VAL A 88 -6.04 37.39 -20.42
N TRP A 89 -5.02 38.24 -20.52
CA TRP A 89 -4.06 38.53 -19.44
C TRP A 89 -4.31 39.93 -18.86
#